data_AF-A0A650AWK4-F1
#
_entry.id   AF-A0A650AWK4-F1
#
_cell.length_a   1.000
_cell.length_b   1.000
_cell.length_c   1.000
_cell.angle_alpha   90.00
_cell.angle_beta   90.00
_cell.angle_gamma   90.00
#
_symmetry.space_group_name_H-M   'P 1'
#
loop_
_entity.id
_entity.type
_entity.pdbx_description
1 polymer ?
#
loop_
_entity_poly.entity_id
_entity_poly.type
_entity_poly.pdbx_seq_one_letter_code
_entity_poly.pdbx_strand_id
1 'polypeptide(L)'
;MNLSTNQISFIKDVHSSVNIDTLSSWKYHYFKNFDFHEIRTFIKLIEDNKIYMIIPSFSTSKSLSNASLYMSEAFLIDNKSNPLLITDFIFNQWNSSGFGLRPESKLIFSFKFKRVWYSYK
;
A
#
# COMPACT_ATOMS: atom_id res chain seq x y z
N MET A 1 -15.00 5.39 -11.43
CA MET A 1 -14.08 6.47 -11.02
C MET A 1 -12.67 6.00 -11.29
N ASN A 2 -11.82 6.83 -11.89
CA ASN A 2 -10.41 6.53 -12.02
C ASN A 2 -9.69 7.22 -10.85
N LEU A 3 -8.85 6.48 -10.12
CA LEU A 3 -7.91 7.14 -9.21
C LEU A 3 -6.97 8.04 -10.02
N SER A 4 -6.46 9.10 -9.38
CA SER A 4 -5.47 9.93 -10.06
C SER A 4 -4.20 9.14 -10.33
N THR A 5 -3.69 9.23 -11.55
CA THR A 5 -2.37 8.69 -11.93
C THR A 5 -1.23 9.64 -11.59
N ASN A 6 -1.55 10.87 -11.18
CA ASN A 6 -0.60 11.96 -11.00
C ASN A 6 -0.38 12.33 -9.52
N GLN A 7 -1.20 11.81 -8.60
CA GLN A 7 -1.04 11.99 -7.15
C GLN A 7 -1.55 10.77 -6.37
N ILE A 8 -1.00 10.56 -5.17
CA ILE A 8 -1.46 9.51 -4.26
C ILE A 8 -2.84 9.87 -3.72
N SER A 9 -3.78 8.92 -3.79
CA SER A 9 -5.15 9.13 -3.33
C SER A 9 -5.31 8.60 -1.89
N PHE A 10 -5.11 9.44 -0.88
CA PHE A 10 -5.24 9.03 0.53
C PHE A 10 -6.69 8.80 0.93
N ILE A 11 -6.93 7.80 1.78
CA ILE A 11 -8.31 7.47 2.18
C ILE A 11 -9.01 8.62 2.93
N LYS A 12 -8.26 9.41 3.71
CA LYS A 12 -8.80 10.56 4.46
C LYS A 12 -9.30 11.68 3.56
N ASP A 13 -8.74 11.80 2.35
CA ASP A 13 -9.07 12.83 1.38
C ASP A 13 -10.22 12.38 0.47
N VAL A 14 -10.65 11.13 0.62
CA VAL A 14 -11.70 10.53 -0.19
C VAL A 14 -13.04 10.67 0.52
N HIS A 15 -14.07 11.02 -0.25
CA HIS A 15 -15.44 11.24 0.21
C HIS A 15 -15.96 10.12 1.13
N SER A 16 -16.78 10.48 2.12
CA SER A 16 -17.36 9.58 3.15
C SER A 16 -18.17 8.39 2.61
N SER A 17 -18.43 8.36 1.30
CA SER A 17 -19.05 7.26 0.57
C SER A 17 -18.16 6.03 0.38
N VAL A 18 -16.87 6.07 0.75
CA VAL A 18 -15.99 4.89 0.72
C VAL A 18 -16.42 3.89 1.78
N ASN A 19 -16.70 2.68 1.34
CA ASN A 19 -16.93 1.53 2.18
C ASN A 19 -15.70 0.63 2.11
N ILE A 20 -15.22 0.23 3.27
CA ILE A 20 -14.14 -0.74 3.42
C ILE A 20 -14.79 -2.09 3.64
N ASP A 21 -14.30 -3.13 2.95
CA ASP A 21 -14.74 -4.50 3.24
C ASP A 21 -14.50 -4.81 4.72
N THR A 22 -15.53 -5.00 5.53
CA THR A 22 -15.38 -5.35 6.95
C THR A 22 -15.43 -6.86 7.17
N LEU A 23 -15.93 -7.62 6.19
CA LEU A 23 -16.19 -9.06 6.31
C LEU A 23 -14.94 -9.89 6.02
N SER A 24 -14.10 -9.46 5.08
CA SER A 24 -12.87 -10.19 4.76
C SER A 24 -11.74 -9.87 5.74
N SER A 25 -10.79 -10.80 5.89
CA SER A 25 -9.54 -10.55 6.58
C SER A 25 -8.61 -9.66 5.74
N TRP A 26 -7.73 -8.91 6.42
CA TRP A 26 -6.65 -8.18 5.74
C TRP A 26 -5.75 -9.15 4.97
N LYS A 27 -5.39 -8.76 3.75
CA LYS A 27 -4.43 -9.48 2.92
C LYS A 27 -3.06 -8.83 3.02
N TYR A 28 -2.02 -9.63 2.77
CA TYR A 28 -0.64 -9.19 2.79
C TYR A 28 0.05 -9.59 1.50
N HIS A 29 0.78 -8.66 0.89
CA HIS A 29 1.68 -8.92 -0.22
C HIS A 29 3.09 -8.59 0.23
N TYR A 30 3.94 -9.61 0.30
CA TYR A 30 5.34 -9.47 0.71
C TYR A 30 6.22 -9.31 -0.52
N PHE A 31 7.00 -8.24 -0.55
CA PHE A 31 7.91 -7.94 -1.64
C PHE A 31 9.21 -8.69 -1.42
N LYS A 32 9.75 -9.29 -2.50
CA LYS A 32 11.08 -9.90 -2.44
C LYS A 32 12.16 -8.82 -2.34
N ASN A 33 12.03 -7.81 -3.20
CA ASN A 33 12.79 -6.57 -3.19
C ASN A 33 11.79 -5.42 -3.31
N PHE A 34 12.05 -4.30 -2.64
CA PHE A 34 11.24 -3.11 -2.83
C PHE A 34 11.76 -2.34 -4.04
N ASP A 35 11.15 -2.58 -5.21
CA ASP A 35 11.48 -1.90 -6.46
C ASP A 35 10.23 -1.62 -7.31
N PHE A 36 10.43 -0.82 -8.36
CA PHE A 36 9.39 -0.46 -9.33
C PHE A 36 8.75 -1.69 -10.01
N HIS A 37 9.53 -2.73 -10.30
CA HIS A 37 9.05 -3.88 -11.06
C HIS A 37 8.07 -4.72 -10.23
N GLU A 38 8.37 -4.94 -8.96
CA GLU A 38 7.48 -5.67 -8.05
C GLU A 38 6.20 -4.87 -7.77
N ILE A 39 6.29 -3.55 -7.59
CA ILE A 39 5.12 -2.67 -7.41
C ILE A 39 4.23 -2.70 -8.67
N ARG A 40 4.83 -2.58 -9.85
CA ARG A 40 4.10 -2.72 -11.12
C ARG A 40 3.43 -4.08 -11.26
N THR A 41 4.11 -5.15 -10.84
CA THR A 41 3.56 -6.50 -10.87
C THR A 41 2.36 -6.63 -9.93
N PHE A 42 2.47 -6.13 -8.69
CA PHE A 42 1.37 -6.10 -7.74
C PHE A 42 0.16 -5.34 -8.27
N ILE A 43 0.36 -4.14 -8.84
CA ILE A 43 -0.73 -3.33 -9.41
C ILE A 43 -1.44 -4.07 -10.54
N LYS A 44 -0.70 -4.78 -11.40
CA LYS A 44 -1.28 -5.57 -12.50
C LYS A 44 -2.12 -6.76 -12.04
N LEU A 45 -1.93 -7.25 -10.82
CA LEU A 45 -2.73 -8.34 -10.25
C LEU A 45 -4.07 -7.86 -9.69
N ILE A 46 -4.29 -6.54 -9.63
CA ILE A 46 -5.57 -5.97 -9.24
C ILE A 46 -6.56 -6.20 -10.38
N GLU A 47 -7.67 -6.88 -10.07
CA GLU A 47 -8.74 -7.11 -11.04
C GLU A 47 -9.36 -5.79 -11.51
N ASP A 48 -9.90 -5.80 -12.73
CA ASP A 48 -10.57 -4.65 -13.31
C ASP A 48 -11.67 -4.10 -12.38
N ASN A 49 -11.72 -2.77 -12.27
CA ASN A 49 -12.66 -2.03 -11.42
C ASN A 49 -12.58 -2.33 -9.91
N LYS A 50 -11.54 -3.03 -9.44
CA LYS A 50 -11.29 -3.16 -8.00
C LYS A 50 -10.37 -2.06 -7.52
N ILE A 51 -10.72 -1.54 -6.34
CA ILE A 51 -9.93 -0.56 -5.61
C ILE A 51 -9.53 -1.21 -4.29
N TYR A 52 -8.26 -1.06 -3.93
CA TYR A 52 -7.70 -1.53 -2.68
C TYR A 52 -7.17 -0.36 -1.88
N MET A 53 -7.49 -0.35 -0.59
CA MET A 53 -6.78 0.43 0.39
C MET A 53 -5.49 -0.31 0.76
N ILE A 54 -4.37 0.41 0.73
CA ILE A 54 -3.03 -0.07 1.01
C ILE A 54 -2.49 0.63 2.24
N ILE A 55 -1.84 -0.15 3.10
CA ILE A 55 -1.00 0.32 4.20
C ILE A 55 0.40 -0.25 3.94
N PRO A 56 1.37 0.57 3.52
CA PRO A 56 2.76 0.15 3.38
C PRO A 56 3.37 -0.10 4.76
N SER A 57 4.10 -1.20 4.89
CA SER A 57 4.71 -1.58 6.16
C SER A 57 6.06 -2.24 6.00
N PHE A 58 6.93 -2.00 6.99
CA PHE A 58 8.17 -2.76 7.17
C PHE A 58 8.09 -3.59 8.44
N SER A 59 8.66 -4.79 8.37
CA SER A 59 8.83 -5.66 9.51
C SER A 59 10.21 -6.32 9.46
N THR A 60 10.71 -6.73 10.63
CA THR A 60 11.94 -7.53 10.75
C THR A 60 11.69 -9.02 10.55
N SER A 61 10.43 -9.43 10.40
CA SER A 61 10.03 -10.82 10.16
C SER A 61 8.69 -10.89 9.45
N LYS A 62 8.39 -12.01 8.79
CA LYS A 62 7.07 -12.28 8.20
C LYS A 62 6.00 -12.68 9.24
N SER A 63 6.35 -12.76 10.52
CA SER A 63 5.39 -13.11 11.57
C SER A 63 4.44 -11.96 11.83
N LEU A 64 3.13 -12.25 11.83
CA LEU A 64 2.06 -11.31 12.19
C LEU A 64 2.13 -10.86 13.67
N SER A 65 2.86 -11.59 14.52
CA SER A 65 3.06 -11.24 15.93
C SER A 65 4.09 -10.12 16.14
N ASN A 66 4.85 -9.76 15.10
CA ASN A 66 5.97 -8.84 15.24
C ASN A 66 5.57 -7.42 14.86
N ALA A 67 6.15 -6.46 15.59
CA ALA A 67 5.92 -5.04 15.38
C ALA A 67 6.16 -4.68 13.90
N SER A 68 5.13 -4.13 13.27
CA SER A 68 5.19 -3.63 11.91
C SER A 68 5.09 -2.11 11.98
N LEU A 69 5.98 -1.42 11.27
CA LEU A 69 5.96 0.03 11.16
C LEU A 69 5.16 0.42 9.93
N TYR A 70 4.10 1.20 10.13
CA TYR A 70 3.35 1.79 9.03
C TYR A 70 4.09 3.02 8.52
N MET A 71 4.30 3.04 7.20
CA MET A 71 5.14 4.04 6.54
C MET A 71 4.38 5.28 6.11
N SER A 72 3.07 5.16 5.99
CA SER A 72 2.21 6.24 5.57
C SER A 72 0.81 6.01 6.10
N GLU A 73 0.00 7.06 6.00
CA GLU A 73 -1.44 6.90 5.99
C GLU A 73 -1.88 5.96 4.86
N ALA A 74 -3.06 5.36 5.04
CA ALA A 74 -3.61 4.45 4.06
C ALA A 74 -4.00 5.20 2.78
N PHE A 75 -3.64 4.64 1.63
CA PHE A 75 -3.97 5.19 0.31
C PHE A 75 -4.64 4.17 -0.58
N LEU A 76 -5.36 4.65 -1.59
CA LEU A 76 -6.11 3.84 -2.53
C LEU A 76 -5.27 3.57 -3.77
N ILE A 77 -5.37 2.34 -4.29
CA ILE A 77 -4.83 1.95 -5.58
C ILE A 77 -5.85 1.11 -6.36
N ASP A 78 -5.72 1.13 -7.66
CA ASP A 78 -6.41 0.30 -8.63
C ASP A 78 -5.40 -0.20 -9.69
N ASN A 79 -5.85 -0.98 -10.65
CA ASN A 79 -4.99 -1.50 -11.71
C ASN A 79 -4.50 -0.45 -12.73
N LYS A 80 -4.95 0.80 -12.61
CA LYS A 80 -4.53 1.95 -13.45
C LYS A 80 -3.57 2.87 -12.71
N SER A 81 -3.33 2.62 -11.43
CA SER A 81 -2.47 3.45 -10.59
C SER A 81 -1.03 3.46 -11.11
N ASN A 82 -0.36 4.59 -11.00
CA ASN A 82 0.99 4.77 -11.53
C ASN A 82 2.03 4.09 -10.59
N PRO A 83 2.69 3.00 -11.02
CA PRO A 83 3.67 2.31 -10.18
C PRO A 83 4.84 3.18 -9.77
N LEU A 84 5.32 4.05 -10.66
CA LEU A 84 6.48 4.91 -10.38
C LEU A 84 6.15 5.89 -9.26
N LEU A 85 4.97 6.53 -9.35
CA LEU A 85 4.48 7.45 -8.34
C LEU A 85 4.36 6.78 -6.95
N ILE A 86 3.86 5.54 -6.89
CA ILE A 86 3.73 4.79 -5.65
C ILE A 86 5.10 4.42 -5.08
N THR A 87 6.02 3.96 -5.94
CA THR A 87 7.39 3.62 -5.55
C THR A 87 8.11 4.85 -4.99
N ASP A 88 8.07 5.98 -5.69
CA ASP A 88 8.71 7.23 -5.26
C ASP A 88 8.11 7.74 -3.95
N PHE A 89 6.78 7.68 -3.82
CA PHE A 89 6.10 8.06 -2.58
C PHE A 89 6.62 7.26 -1.37
N ILE A 90 6.68 5.93 -1.48
CA ILE A 90 7.12 5.06 -0.38
C ILE A 90 8.61 5.29 -0.07
N PHE A 91 9.47 5.45 -1.09
CA PHE A 91 10.88 5.79 -0.86
C PHE A 91 11.04 7.12 -0.14
N ASN A 92 10.24 8.13 -0.50
CA ASN A 92 10.27 9.42 0.18
C ASN A 92 9.81 9.31 1.64
N GLN A 93 8.78 8.52 1.93
CA GLN A 93 8.37 8.23 3.32
C GLN A 93 9.49 7.52 4.08
N TRP A 94 10.17 6.56 3.45
CA TRP A 94 11.31 5.85 4.05
C TRP A 94 12.44 6.80 4.41
N ASN A 95 12.89 7.59 3.44
CA ASN A 95 14.00 8.53 3.63
C ASN A 95 13.67 9.61 4.67
N SER A 96 12.41 10.01 4.77
CA SER A 96 11.95 11.05 5.72
C SER A 96 11.66 10.50 7.12
N SER A 97 11.56 9.18 7.28
CA SER A 97 11.17 8.56 8.55
C SER A 97 12.25 8.65 9.65
N GLY A 98 13.50 8.95 9.28
CA GLY A 98 14.63 8.95 10.21
C GLY A 98 14.99 7.56 10.76
N PHE A 99 14.38 6.50 10.24
CA PHE A 99 14.68 5.13 10.66
C PHE A 99 16.08 4.72 10.21
N GLY A 100 17.02 4.69 11.16
CA GLY A 100 18.31 4.05 10.99
C GLY A 100 18.20 2.54 11.23
N LEU A 101 18.38 1.74 10.19
CA LEU A 101 18.53 0.30 10.36
C LEU A 101 19.95 -0.04 10.76
N ARG A 102 20.09 -0.99 11.69
CA ARG A 102 21.40 -1.62 11.90
C ARG A 102 21.79 -2.39 10.63
N PRO A 103 23.06 -2.37 10.21
CA PRO A 103 23.53 -3.01 8.97
C PRO A 103 23.10 -4.48 8.81
N GLU A 104 22.96 -5.21 9.92
CA GLU A 104 22.54 -6.63 9.94
C GLU A 104 21.02 -6.85 9.74
N SER A 105 20.20 -5.80 9.76
CA SER A 105 18.74 -5.94 9.85
C SER A 105 18.13 -6.31 8.49
N LYS A 106 17.64 -7.54 8.36
CA LYS A 106 16.80 -7.92 7.21
C LYS A 106 15.41 -7.31 7.36
N LEU A 107 15.14 -6.28 6.58
CA LEU A 107 13.79 -5.75 6.44
C LEU A 107 12.99 -6.52 5.41
N ILE A 108 11.72 -6.70 5.74
CA ILE A 108 10.70 -7.20 4.84
C ILE A 108 9.73 -6.07 4.59
N PHE A 109 9.56 -5.71 3.33
CA PHE A 109 8.54 -4.79 2.91
C PHE A 109 7.26 -5.54 2.55
N SER A 110 6.12 -5.02 2.99
CA SER A 110 4.83 -5.58 2.62
C SER A 110 3.74 -4.53 2.48
N PHE A 111 2.80 -4.81 1.58
CA PHE A 111 1.51 -4.15 1.57
C PHE A 111 0.51 -4.96 2.37
N LYS A 112 -0.05 -4.33 3.40
CA LYS A 112 -1.28 -4.77 4.03
C LYS A 112 -2.43 -4.10 3.30
N PHE A 113 -3.38 -4.87 2.79
CA PHE A 113 -4.41 -4.31 1.92
C PHE A 113 -5.79 -4.92 2.11
N LYS A 114 -6.81 -4.12 1.75
CA LYS A 114 -8.22 -4.50 1.84
C LYS A 114 -9.05 -3.86 0.74
N ARG A 115 -10.05 -4.58 0.24
CA ARG A 115 -10.92 -4.07 -0.82
C ARG A 115 -11.74 -2.89 -0.28
N VAL A 116 -11.91 -1.88 -1.13
CA VAL A 116 -12.85 -0.79 -0.90
C VAL A 116 -13.78 -0.61 -2.09
N TRP A 117 -14.93 -0.02 -1.86
CA TRP A 117 -15.87 0.38 -2.91
C TRP A 117 -16.61 1.65 -2.49
N TYR A 118 -17.20 2.33 -3.46
CA TYR A 118 -18.03 3.50 -3.18
C TYR A 118 -19.50 3.08 -3.19
N SER A 119 -20.25 3.51 -2.19
CA SER A 119 -21.71 3.47 -2.25
C SER A 119 -22.19 4.83 -2.73
N TYR A 120 -22.56 4.92 -4.01
CA TYR A 120 -23.35 6.05 -4.48
C TYR A 120 -24.74 5.88 -3.87
N LYS A 121 -25.13 6.79 -2.99
CA LYS A 121 -26.53 6.95 -2.59
C LYS A 121 -27.27 7.72 -3.68
#